data_AF-A0A061I7V5-F1
#
_entry.id   AF-A0A061I7V5-F1
#
_cell.length_a   1.000
_cell.length_b   1.000
_cell.length_c   1.000
_cell.angle_alpha   90.00
_cell.angle_beta   90.00
_cell.angle_gamma   90.00
#
_symmetry.space_group_name_H-M   'P 1'
#
loop_
_entity.id
_entity.type
_entity.pdbx_description
1 polymer ?
#
loop_
_entity_poly.entity_id
_entity_poly.type
_entity_poly.pdbx_seq_one_letter_code
_entity_poly.pdbx_strand_id
1 'polypeptide(L)'
;MSLSERGNPGNVSSRLLENEKARDCLIPMGITSENVAEQFGISRQKQDAFALASQQKTQGGVHVHKDRLTVTSPVLMWVQACFSISDCPIWMDSSTTAQCRQLEAAVGGARALSCLTGSRAYERFTGNQIAKLFQQNPEAYSNSERISLVSSFAASLFLGGYSPIDYSDGSGMNLLQIQEKVWSQACLGACAPDLEEKLGSPVPSCSVVGAISSYYVQRYGFLPTCQVVAFTGDNPASLAGMRLEEGDFAVSLGTSDTLFLWLQEPMPALEGHIFCNPVDVQYYMALLCFKNGSLIREKIRDESASGSWNKFSKALQSTEMGNNGNLVDQSCPHQPSIKTVSHRHARSDLDSPSVGSPSNDSGLCQIDS
;
A
#
# COMPACT_ATOMS: atom_id res chain seq x y z
N MET A 1 7.32 14.02 -11.79
CA MET A 1 6.28 14.65 -12.65
C MET A 1 6.26 13.93 -13.98
N SER A 2 5.08 13.43 -14.40
CA SER A 2 4.90 12.71 -15.66
C SER A 2 5.29 13.60 -16.86
N LEU A 3 5.91 13.01 -17.88
CA LEU A 3 6.29 13.64 -19.16
C LEU A 3 5.10 13.84 -20.11
N SER A 4 3.88 13.78 -19.61
CA SER A 4 2.70 13.59 -20.44
C SER A 4 1.72 14.76 -20.30
N GLU A 5 1.15 15.19 -21.43
CA GLU A 5 0.17 16.27 -21.47
C GLU A 5 -1.06 15.93 -20.60
N ARG A 6 -1.73 16.95 -20.05
CA ARG A 6 -2.97 16.78 -19.27
C ARG A 6 -3.94 15.90 -20.06
N GLY A 7 -4.28 14.72 -19.52
CA GLY A 7 -5.22 13.77 -20.13
C GLY A 7 -4.60 12.62 -20.93
N ASN A 8 -3.27 12.55 -21.07
CA ASN A 8 -2.60 11.41 -21.69
C ASN A 8 -1.59 10.81 -20.70
N PRO A 9 -1.90 9.74 -19.96
CA PRO A 9 -1.03 9.16 -18.94
C PRO A 9 0.09 8.25 -19.48
N GLY A 10 0.28 8.17 -20.80
CA GLY A 10 1.23 7.26 -21.45
C GLY A 10 0.56 5.99 -21.96
N ASN A 11 1.34 4.93 -22.19
CA ASN A 11 0.86 3.62 -22.68
C ASN A 11 0.15 2.86 -21.55
N VAL A 12 -1.00 3.38 -21.13
CA VAL A 12 -1.91 2.71 -20.22
C VAL A 12 -2.87 1.86 -21.06
N SER A 13 -3.29 0.70 -20.57
CA SER A 13 -4.17 -0.23 -21.31
C SER A 13 -5.26 0.53 -22.07
N SER A 14 -5.44 0.27 -23.37
CA SER A 14 -6.44 0.97 -24.20
C SER A 14 -7.85 0.88 -23.61
N ARG A 15 -8.11 -0.16 -22.81
CA ARG A 15 -9.36 -0.39 -22.08
C ARG A 15 -9.66 0.67 -21.02
N LEU A 16 -8.65 1.29 -20.42
CA LEU A 16 -8.86 2.39 -19.49
C LEU A 16 -9.49 3.61 -20.15
N LEU A 17 -9.23 3.81 -21.44
CA LEU A 17 -9.80 4.92 -22.21
C LEU A 17 -11.27 4.66 -22.61
N GLU A 18 -11.73 3.41 -22.55
CA GLU A 18 -13.10 3.02 -22.90
C GLU A 18 -14.12 3.37 -21.81
N ASN A 19 -13.67 3.60 -20.58
CA ASN A 19 -14.53 3.95 -19.45
C ASN A 19 -14.12 5.30 -18.87
N GLU A 20 -15.02 6.29 -18.97
CA GLU A 20 -14.78 7.65 -18.49
C GLU A 20 -14.37 7.70 -17.01
N LYS A 21 -15.02 6.92 -16.15
CA LYS A 21 -14.71 6.89 -14.71
C LYS A 21 -13.34 6.26 -14.43
N ALA A 22 -12.94 5.25 -15.20
CA ALA A 22 -11.63 4.61 -15.04
C ALA A 22 -10.50 5.55 -15.52
N ARG A 23 -10.76 6.36 -16.56
CA ARG A 23 -9.83 7.40 -17.02
C ARG A 23 -9.58 8.47 -15.95
N ASP A 24 -10.60 8.85 -15.17
CA ASP A 24 -10.45 9.84 -14.10
C ASP A 24 -9.52 9.36 -12.96
N CYS A 25 -9.35 8.05 -12.79
CA CYS A 25 -8.41 7.46 -11.83
C CYS A 25 -6.93 7.65 -12.23
N LEU A 26 -6.65 8.09 -13.46
CA LEU A 26 -5.28 8.34 -13.95
C LEU A 26 -4.76 9.73 -13.53
N ILE A 27 -5.61 10.54 -12.90
CA ILE A 27 -5.23 11.83 -12.32
C ILE A 27 -4.48 11.56 -11.01
N PRO A 28 -3.22 12.01 -10.87
CA PRO A 28 -2.47 11.88 -9.64
C PRO A 28 -3.26 12.39 -8.43
N MET A 29 -3.30 11.65 -7.32
CA MET A 29 -4.17 11.96 -6.17
C MET A 29 -4.04 13.40 -5.63
N GLY A 30 -2.83 13.98 -5.67
CA GLY A 30 -2.61 15.37 -5.26
C GLY A 30 -3.36 16.37 -6.16
N ILE A 31 -3.50 16.06 -7.45
CA ILE A 31 -4.20 16.88 -8.45
C ILE A 31 -5.72 16.71 -8.32
N THR A 32 -6.23 15.55 -7.91
CA THR A 32 -7.69 15.31 -7.77
C THR A 32 -8.32 16.23 -6.73
N SER A 33 -7.67 16.41 -5.57
CA SER A 33 -8.17 17.31 -4.51
C SER A 33 -8.21 18.77 -4.96
N GLU A 34 -7.16 19.23 -5.65
CA GLU A 34 -7.06 20.60 -6.17
C GLU A 34 -8.04 20.84 -7.33
N ASN A 35 -8.22 19.88 -8.23
CA ASN A 35 -9.17 19.96 -9.35
C ASN A 35 -10.62 20.00 -8.86
N VAL A 36 -10.99 19.17 -7.88
CA VAL A 36 -12.34 19.20 -7.29
C VAL A 36 -12.59 20.55 -6.64
N ALA A 37 -11.62 21.06 -5.88
CA ALA A 37 -11.70 22.38 -5.29
C ALA A 37 -11.88 23.50 -6.34
N GLU A 38 -11.12 23.45 -7.44
CA GLU A 38 -11.21 24.41 -8.54
C GLU A 38 -12.57 24.33 -9.27
N GLN A 39 -13.02 23.11 -9.61
CA GLN A 39 -14.28 22.86 -10.33
C GLN A 39 -15.50 23.40 -9.57
N PHE A 40 -15.50 23.32 -8.25
CA PHE A 40 -16.59 23.83 -7.41
C PHE A 40 -16.33 25.26 -6.89
N GLY A 41 -15.27 25.94 -7.36
CA GLY A 41 -14.93 27.30 -6.95
C GLY A 41 -14.62 27.44 -5.46
N ILE A 42 -14.06 26.39 -4.85
CA ILE A 42 -13.72 26.30 -3.43
C ILE A 42 -12.23 26.63 -3.26
N SER A 43 -11.92 27.91 -3.01
CA SER A 43 -10.56 28.34 -2.73
C SER A 43 -9.94 27.60 -1.54
N ARG A 44 -8.61 27.51 -1.51
CA ARG A 44 -7.90 26.92 -0.36
C ARG A 44 -8.27 27.61 0.96
N GLN A 45 -8.40 28.94 0.94
CA GLN A 45 -8.90 29.72 2.06
C GLN A 45 -10.32 29.30 2.50
N LYS A 46 -11.23 28.96 1.57
CA LYS A 46 -12.56 28.44 1.94
C LYS A 46 -12.47 27.06 2.59
N GLN A 47 -11.58 26.19 2.11
CA GLN A 47 -11.36 24.87 2.70
C GLN A 47 -10.78 25.00 4.11
N ASP A 48 -9.74 25.82 4.26
CA ASP A 48 -9.09 26.09 5.55
C ASP A 48 -10.06 26.79 6.51
N ALA A 49 -10.86 27.75 6.02
CA ALA A 49 -11.90 28.41 6.82
C ALA A 49 -13.03 27.46 7.20
N PHE A 50 -13.41 26.52 6.34
CA PHE A 50 -14.38 25.48 6.66
C PHE A 50 -13.83 24.50 7.70
N ALA A 51 -12.57 24.07 7.56
CA ALA A 51 -11.90 23.22 8.54
C ALA A 51 -11.77 23.93 9.90
N LEU A 52 -11.36 25.21 9.88
CA LEU A 52 -11.29 26.07 11.06
C LEU A 52 -12.67 26.29 11.69
N ALA A 53 -13.69 26.62 10.90
CA ALA A 53 -15.05 26.81 11.40
C ALA A 53 -15.65 25.51 11.94
N SER A 54 -15.31 24.37 11.34
CA SER A 54 -15.66 23.05 11.86
C SER A 54 -14.98 22.79 13.21
N GLN A 55 -13.68 23.11 13.34
CA GLN A 55 -12.97 23.06 14.63
C GLN A 55 -13.54 24.06 15.66
N GLN A 56 -13.89 25.27 15.26
CA GLN A 56 -14.45 26.29 16.15
C GLN A 56 -15.86 25.94 16.63
N LYS A 57 -16.69 25.33 15.77
CA LYS A 57 -17.98 24.74 16.20
C LYS A 57 -17.80 23.66 17.26
N THR A 58 -16.61 23.09 17.36
CA THR A 58 -16.26 22.13 18.41
C THR A 58 -15.54 22.75 19.60
N GLN A 59 -15.03 23.99 19.54
CA GLN A 59 -14.46 24.66 20.71
C GLN A 59 -15.55 25.37 21.52
N GLY A 60 -15.70 25.02 22.81
CA GLY A 60 -16.64 25.67 23.73
C GLY A 60 -17.91 24.86 24.02
N GLY A 61 -17.78 23.52 24.12
CA GLY A 61 -18.86 22.58 24.37
C GLY A 61 -19.91 23.08 25.35
N VAL A 62 -21.14 23.14 24.84
CA VAL A 62 -22.45 22.85 25.45
C VAL A 62 -23.48 23.54 24.55
N HIS A 63 -24.11 22.79 23.63
CA HIS A 63 -25.37 23.20 23.02
C HIS A 63 -26.49 22.60 23.86
N VAL A 64 -27.27 23.44 24.53
CA VAL A 64 -28.45 22.98 25.29
C VAL A 64 -29.63 22.94 24.35
N HIS A 65 -30.09 21.73 24.01
CA HIS A 65 -31.31 21.55 23.24
C HIS A 65 -32.55 22.05 24.02
N LYS A 66 -33.65 22.36 23.31
CA LYS A 66 -34.88 22.92 23.90
C LYS A 66 -35.50 22.07 25.02
N ASP A 67 -35.19 20.78 25.04
CA ASP A 67 -35.60 19.82 26.06
C ASP A 67 -34.73 19.83 27.33
N ARG A 68 -33.65 20.61 27.36
CA ARG A 68 -32.68 20.73 28.47
C ARG A 68 -32.03 19.41 28.91
N LEU A 69 -32.15 18.34 28.12
CA LEU A 69 -31.65 17.00 28.47
C LEU A 69 -30.29 16.68 27.82
N THR A 70 -29.90 17.42 26.77
CA THR A 70 -28.65 17.16 26.06
C THR A 70 -27.64 18.28 26.30
N VAL A 71 -26.56 17.95 27.00
CA VAL A 71 -25.33 18.74 27.08
C VAL A 71 -24.36 18.16 26.06
N THR A 72 -24.18 18.82 24.92
CA THR A 72 -23.20 18.34 23.94
C THR A 72 -21.79 18.81 24.33
N SER A 73 -20.95 17.91 24.81
CA SER A 73 -19.49 18.10 24.74
C SER A 73 -19.07 18.40 23.29
N PRO A 74 -17.91 19.04 23.06
CA PRO A 74 -17.32 19.16 21.73
C PRO A 74 -17.40 17.85 20.95
N VAL A 75 -17.73 17.89 19.66
CA VAL A 75 -17.65 16.69 18.80
C VAL A 75 -16.27 16.05 18.92
N LEU A 76 -15.22 16.86 19.05
CA LEU A 76 -13.86 16.38 19.30
C LEU A 76 -13.74 15.51 20.56
N MET A 77 -14.42 15.85 21.66
CA MET A 77 -14.39 15.03 22.88
C MET A 77 -15.15 13.73 22.72
N TRP A 78 -16.28 13.73 22.00
CA TRP A 78 -17.01 12.50 21.69
C TRP A 78 -16.19 11.59 20.78
N VAL A 79 -15.54 12.16 19.76
CA VAL A 79 -14.66 11.44 18.85
C VAL A 79 -13.44 10.88 19.61
N GLN A 80 -12.81 11.67 20.47
CA GLN A 80 -11.72 11.19 21.33
C GLN A 80 -12.17 10.06 22.27
N ALA A 81 -13.39 10.14 22.82
CA ALA A 81 -13.92 9.07 23.66
C ALA A 81 -14.19 7.75 22.91
N CYS A 82 -14.29 7.77 21.58
CA CYS A 82 -14.46 6.56 20.77
C CYS A 82 -13.14 5.83 20.47
N PHE A 83 -11.98 6.43 20.76
CA PHE A 83 -10.68 5.83 20.44
C PHE A 83 -9.84 5.62 21.70
N SER A 84 -9.39 4.37 21.89
CA SER A 84 -8.40 4.02 22.91
C SER A 84 -7.02 4.61 22.62
N ILE A 85 -6.75 4.98 21.35
CA ILE A 85 -5.47 5.53 20.86
C ILE A 85 -5.73 6.81 20.06
N SER A 86 -5.06 7.90 20.44
CA SER A 86 -5.14 9.19 19.73
C SER A 86 -4.31 9.21 18.45
N ASP A 87 -3.11 8.62 18.50
CA ASP A 87 -2.11 8.71 17.44
C ASP A 87 -1.96 7.36 16.75
N CYS A 88 -2.58 7.23 15.59
CA CYS A 88 -2.54 6.00 14.82
C CYS A 88 -1.16 5.84 14.13
N PRO A 89 -0.52 4.66 14.23
CA PRO A 89 0.64 4.37 13.39
C PRO A 89 0.22 4.34 11.93
N ILE A 90 1.04 4.94 11.06
CA ILE A 90 0.81 4.99 9.62
C ILE A 90 1.86 4.18 8.86
N TRP A 91 1.66 3.99 7.56
CA TRP A 91 2.54 3.18 6.70
C TRP A 91 4.02 3.62 6.69
N MET A 92 4.32 4.85 7.12
CA MET A 92 5.68 5.37 7.26
C MET A 92 6.38 4.96 8.56
N ASP A 93 5.68 4.38 9.54
CA ASP A 93 6.27 3.94 10.80
C ASP A 93 7.25 2.78 10.57
N SER A 94 8.46 2.93 11.10
CA SER A 94 9.54 1.93 11.01
C SER A 94 10.09 1.55 12.39
N SER A 95 9.27 1.60 13.43
CA SER A 95 9.69 1.52 14.84
C SER A 95 9.52 0.15 15.49
N THR A 96 9.07 -0.87 14.73
CA THR A 96 8.65 -2.18 15.23
C THR A 96 9.58 -3.32 14.82
N THR A 97 10.85 -3.05 14.53
CA THR A 97 11.82 -4.07 14.12
C THR A 97 11.94 -5.20 15.14
N ALA A 98 11.80 -4.91 16.44
CA ALA A 98 11.81 -5.93 17.49
C ALA A 98 10.61 -6.89 17.37
N GLN A 99 9.41 -6.35 17.17
CA GLN A 99 8.17 -7.13 17.00
C GLN A 99 8.21 -7.94 15.70
N CYS A 100 8.77 -7.38 14.63
CA CYS A 100 8.96 -8.11 13.37
C CYS A 100 9.79 -9.39 13.57
N ARG A 101 10.91 -9.29 14.30
CA ARG A 101 11.77 -10.44 14.60
C ARG A 101 11.07 -11.46 15.50
N GLN A 102 10.30 -10.99 16.48
CA GLN A 102 9.51 -11.85 17.36
C GLN A 102 8.46 -12.65 16.57
N LEU A 103 7.71 -11.97 15.69
CA LEU A 103 6.71 -12.60 14.84
C LEU A 103 7.34 -13.64 13.91
N GLU A 104 8.42 -13.28 13.19
CA GLU A 104 9.14 -14.22 12.32
C GLU A 104 9.62 -15.43 13.12
N ALA A 105 10.23 -15.25 14.29
CA ALA A 105 10.69 -16.36 15.12
C ALA A 105 9.54 -17.26 15.60
N ALA A 106 8.40 -16.68 15.99
CA ALA A 106 7.24 -17.41 16.50
C ALA A 106 6.59 -18.33 15.46
N VAL A 107 6.67 -17.98 14.17
CA VAL A 107 6.05 -18.77 13.08
C VAL A 107 7.04 -19.61 12.27
N GLY A 108 8.28 -19.75 12.72
CA GLY A 108 9.29 -20.59 12.07
C GLY A 108 10.15 -19.89 11.01
N GLY A 109 10.21 -18.56 11.05
CA GLY A 109 11.11 -17.71 10.27
C GLY A 109 10.42 -16.85 9.20
N ALA A 110 11.18 -15.90 8.64
CA ALA A 110 10.70 -14.95 7.63
C ALA A 110 10.06 -15.63 6.40
N ARG A 111 10.63 -16.75 5.93
CA ARG A 111 10.10 -17.50 4.79
C ARG A 111 8.75 -18.13 5.11
N ALA A 112 8.59 -18.71 6.30
CA ALA A 112 7.34 -19.32 6.74
C ALA A 112 6.24 -18.26 6.88
N LEU A 113 6.55 -17.10 7.48
CA LEU A 113 5.62 -15.97 7.55
C LEU A 113 5.19 -15.47 6.17
N SER A 114 6.13 -15.40 5.22
CA SER A 114 5.83 -15.02 3.84
C SER A 114 4.96 -16.05 3.12
N CYS A 115 5.20 -17.35 3.30
CA CYS A 115 4.31 -18.39 2.77
C CYS A 115 2.89 -18.26 3.30
N LEU A 116 2.72 -17.94 4.59
CA LEU A 116 1.39 -17.77 5.20
C LEU A 116 0.70 -16.48 4.73
N THR A 117 1.42 -15.36 4.77
CA THR A 117 0.82 -14.01 4.72
C THR A 117 1.14 -13.22 3.46
N GLY A 118 1.93 -13.79 2.55
CA GLY A 118 2.39 -13.11 1.33
C GLY A 118 3.52 -12.11 1.54
N SER A 119 4.02 -11.92 2.77
CA SER A 119 5.15 -11.06 3.10
C SER A 119 5.92 -11.60 4.29
N ARG A 120 7.23 -11.37 4.32
CA ARG A 120 7.98 -11.44 5.60
C ARG A 120 7.51 -10.33 6.54
N ALA A 121 8.06 -10.25 7.75
CA ALA A 121 7.68 -9.17 8.66
C ALA A 121 8.25 -7.83 8.17
N TYR A 122 7.41 -6.81 8.10
CA TYR A 122 7.80 -5.43 7.80
C TYR A 122 7.26 -4.51 8.89
N GLU A 123 8.03 -3.49 9.26
CA GLU A 123 7.71 -2.66 10.42
C GLU A 123 6.33 -1.99 10.33
N ARG A 124 5.97 -1.52 9.15
CA ARG A 124 4.67 -0.87 8.92
C ARG A 124 3.46 -1.82 8.95
N PHE A 125 3.67 -3.13 8.87
CA PHE A 125 2.58 -4.10 8.78
C PHE A 125 1.85 -4.20 10.13
N THR A 126 0.53 -4.24 10.06
CA THR A 126 -0.36 -3.93 11.20
C THR A 126 -0.16 -4.85 12.40
N GLY A 127 0.08 -6.15 12.19
CA GLY A 127 0.34 -7.09 13.28
C GLY A 127 1.50 -6.65 14.17
N ASN A 128 2.57 -6.12 13.59
CA ASN A 128 3.75 -5.65 14.33
C ASN A 128 3.45 -4.35 15.11
N GLN A 129 2.62 -3.47 14.55
CA GLN A 129 2.16 -2.25 15.21
C GLN A 129 1.22 -2.55 16.38
N ILE A 130 0.32 -3.53 16.22
CA ILE A 130 -0.56 -4.03 17.29
C ILE A 130 0.26 -4.66 18.40
N ALA A 131 1.26 -5.48 18.06
CA ALA A 131 2.16 -6.09 19.04
C ALA A 131 2.92 -5.04 19.85
N LYS A 132 3.43 -4.00 19.20
CA LYS A 132 4.08 -2.87 19.89
C LYS A 132 3.10 -2.14 20.81
N LEU A 133 1.88 -1.86 20.34
CA LEU A 133 0.84 -1.22 21.13
C LEU A 133 0.53 -2.04 22.40
N PHE A 134 0.29 -3.33 22.25
CA PHE A 134 0.02 -4.23 23.37
C PHE A 134 1.18 -4.25 24.39
N GLN A 135 2.43 -4.28 23.91
CA GLN A 135 3.61 -4.30 24.76
C GLN A 135 3.88 -2.97 25.49
N GLN A 136 3.60 -1.83 24.83
CA GLN A 136 3.90 -0.49 25.38
C GLN A 136 2.73 0.13 26.14
N ASN A 137 1.49 -0.16 25.75
CA ASN A 137 0.28 0.37 26.34
C ASN A 137 -0.81 -0.71 26.41
N PRO A 138 -0.62 -1.73 27.29
CA PRO A 138 -1.57 -2.83 27.43
C PRO A 138 -2.94 -2.40 27.93
N GLU A 139 -3.03 -1.30 28.69
CA GLU A 139 -4.30 -0.75 29.15
C GLU A 139 -5.15 -0.26 27.98
N ALA A 140 -4.57 0.52 27.07
CA ALA A 140 -5.30 0.97 25.88
C ALA A 140 -5.70 -0.19 24.97
N TYR A 141 -4.85 -1.21 24.83
CA TYR A 141 -5.20 -2.43 24.08
C TYR A 141 -6.35 -3.21 24.73
N SER A 142 -6.33 -3.34 26.06
CA SER A 142 -7.40 -3.97 26.84
C SER A 142 -8.72 -3.22 26.66
N ASN A 143 -8.68 -1.89 26.64
CA ASN A 143 -9.85 -1.02 26.42
C ASN A 143 -10.27 -0.91 24.95
N SER A 144 -9.59 -1.60 24.02
CA SER A 144 -9.94 -1.59 22.60
C SER A 144 -10.90 -2.74 22.27
N GLU A 145 -12.16 -2.45 21.96
CA GLU A 145 -13.10 -3.51 21.52
C GLU A 145 -12.95 -3.87 20.03
N ARG A 146 -12.41 -2.95 19.22
CA ARG A 146 -12.25 -3.12 17.77
C ARG A 146 -10.93 -2.54 17.29
N ILE A 147 -10.26 -3.23 16.37
CA ILE A 147 -9.10 -2.73 15.62
C ILE A 147 -9.47 -2.74 14.14
N SER A 148 -9.28 -1.60 13.47
CA SER A 148 -9.60 -1.42 12.05
C SER A 148 -8.37 -0.94 11.29
N LEU A 149 -8.27 -1.33 10.02
CA LEU A 149 -7.43 -0.62 9.06
C LEU A 149 -8.09 0.71 8.71
N VAL A 150 -7.34 1.64 8.11
CA VAL A 150 -7.91 2.94 7.69
C VAL A 150 -9.08 2.75 6.72
N SER A 151 -8.99 1.75 5.83
CA SER A 151 -10.03 1.34 4.89
C SER A 151 -11.32 0.93 5.62
N SER A 152 -11.26 -0.08 6.48
CA SER A 152 -12.43 -0.58 7.23
C SER A 152 -12.94 0.42 8.27
N PHE A 153 -12.07 1.25 8.84
CA PHE A 153 -12.48 2.37 9.69
C PHE A 153 -13.34 3.37 8.90
N ALA A 154 -12.88 3.80 7.71
CA ALA A 154 -13.64 4.72 6.86
C ALA A 154 -14.98 4.11 6.42
N ALA A 155 -15.00 2.84 6.03
CA ALA A 155 -16.25 2.13 5.74
C ALA A 155 -17.21 2.10 6.93
N SER A 156 -16.68 1.92 8.15
CA SER A 156 -17.46 1.91 9.38
C SER A 156 -18.19 3.24 9.63
N LEU A 157 -17.53 4.35 9.29
CA LEU A 157 -18.15 5.68 9.39
C LEU A 157 -19.36 5.80 8.48
N PHE A 158 -19.33 5.25 7.25
CA PHE A 158 -20.46 5.27 6.32
C PHE A 158 -21.59 4.33 6.75
N LEU A 159 -21.26 3.17 7.31
CA LEU A 159 -22.22 2.21 7.84
C LEU A 159 -22.90 2.71 9.12
N GLY A 160 -22.20 3.50 9.93
CA GLY A 160 -22.64 3.80 11.31
C GLY A 160 -22.50 2.59 12.24
N GLY A 161 -21.54 1.71 11.96
CA GLY A 161 -21.24 0.47 12.67
C GLY A 161 -19.95 -0.16 12.14
N TYR A 162 -19.41 -1.18 12.79
CA TYR A 162 -18.12 -1.75 12.40
C TYR A 162 -18.17 -2.49 11.06
N SER A 163 -17.34 -2.05 10.11
CA SER A 163 -17.06 -2.77 8.87
C SER A 163 -16.07 -3.91 9.12
N PRO A 164 -16.19 -5.04 8.41
CA PRO A 164 -15.10 -6.00 8.31
C PRO A 164 -13.91 -5.42 7.53
N ILE A 165 -12.75 -6.07 7.70
CA ILE A 165 -11.55 -5.86 6.88
C ILE A 165 -11.68 -6.72 5.62
N ASP A 166 -11.31 -6.19 4.45
CA ASP A 166 -11.32 -6.98 3.23
C ASP A 166 -10.06 -7.87 3.09
N TYR A 167 -10.12 -8.89 2.25
CA TYR A 167 -8.97 -9.79 2.05
C TYR A 167 -7.74 -9.07 1.49
N SER A 168 -7.91 -8.06 0.63
CA SER A 168 -6.78 -7.42 -0.02
C SER A 168 -6.00 -6.56 0.96
N ASP A 169 -6.63 -5.60 1.65
CA ASP A 169 -5.94 -4.76 2.64
C ASP A 169 -5.56 -5.57 3.89
N GLY A 170 -6.37 -6.58 4.25
CA GLY A 170 -6.05 -7.54 5.31
C GLY A 170 -4.76 -8.35 5.06
N SER A 171 -4.34 -8.48 3.80
CA SER A 171 -3.05 -9.11 3.46
C SER A 171 -1.84 -8.24 3.87
N GLY A 172 -2.02 -6.92 4.03
CA GLY A 172 -1.00 -5.96 4.48
C GLY A 172 -0.68 -6.00 5.98
N MET A 173 -1.09 -7.06 6.69
CA MET A 173 -1.07 -7.09 8.15
C MET A 173 -0.05 -8.06 8.76
N ASN A 174 0.52 -8.99 7.98
CA ASN A 174 1.21 -10.19 8.48
C ASN A 174 0.32 -11.07 9.41
N LEU A 175 -1.00 -11.04 9.20
CA LEU A 175 -1.97 -11.80 10.02
C LEU A 175 -2.87 -12.72 9.18
N LEU A 176 -3.25 -12.31 7.97
CA LEU A 176 -4.16 -13.08 7.10
C LEU A 176 -3.40 -14.22 6.43
N GLN A 177 -3.96 -15.43 6.46
CA GLN A 177 -3.52 -16.53 5.59
C GLN A 177 -4.08 -16.26 4.19
N ILE A 178 -3.23 -15.82 3.26
CA ILE A 178 -3.69 -15.32 1.96
C ILE A 178 -4.30 -16.43 1.09
N GLN A 179 -3.99 -17.70 1.33
CA GLN A 179 -4.57 -18.82 0.60
C GLN A 179 -5.98 -19.16 1.13
N GLU A 180 -6.07 -19.43 2.44
CA GLU A 180 -7.30 -19.87 3.11
C GLU A 180 -8.27 -18.73 3.43
N LYS A 181 -7.84 -17.47 3.28
CA LYS A 181 -8.65 -16.26 3.53
C LYS A 181 -9.18 -16.16 4.97
N VAL A 182 -8.44 -16.73 5.92
CA VAL A 182 -8.72 -16.69 7.37
C VAL A 182 -7.51 -16.15 8.13
N TRP A 183 -7.71 -15.66 9.35
CA TRP A 183 -6.59 -15.24 10.18
C TRP A 183 -5.69 -16.41 10.56
N SER A 184 -4.37 -16.19 10.56
CA SER A 184 -3.40 -17.17 11.07
C SER A 184 -3.38 -17.11 12.58
N GLN A 185 -3.91 -18.13 13.25
CA GLN A 185 -3.90 -18.24 14.72
C GLN A 185 -2.49 -18.10 15.31
N ALA A 186 -1.47 -18.65 14.64
CA ALA A 186 -0.07 -18.49 15.06
C ALA A 186 0.41 -17.02 15.00
N CYS A 187 0.04 -16.27 13.95
CA CYS A 187 0.41 -14.86 13.81
C CYS A 187 -0.36 -13.99 14.82
N LEU A 188 -1.67 -14.25 15.00
CA LEU A 188 -2.50 -13.55 15.98
C LEU A 188 -1.92 -13.69 17.39
N GLY A 189 -1.70 -14.93 17.83
CA GLY A 189 -1.16 -15.23 19.17
C GLY A 189 0.26 -14.71 19.39
N ALA A 190 1.06 -14.56 18.33
CA ALA A 190 2.39 -13.95 18.41
C ALA A 190 2.33 -12.42 18.53
N CYS A 191 1.25 -11.78 18.09
CA CYS A 191 1.10 -10.33 18.13
C CYS A 191 0.45 -9.84 19.43
N ALA A 192 -0.75 -10.32 19.76
CA ALA A 192 -1.49 -9.89 20.95
C ALA A 192 -2.63 -10.87 21.31
N PRO A 193 -3.03 -10.95 22.59
CA PRO A 193 -4.14 -11.81 23.02
C PRO A 193 -5.49 -11.30 22.48
N ASP A 194 -6.44 -12.20 22.28
CA ASP A 194 -7.84 -11.90 21.89
C ASP A 194 -7.97 -11.07 20.61
N LEU A 195 -6.94 -11.11 19.75
CA LEU A 195 -6.85 -10.23 18.59
C LEU A 195 -7.88 -10.56 17.51
N GLU A 196 -8.26 -11.84 17.36
CA GLU A 196 -9.26 -12.25 16.38
C GLU A 196 -10.61 -11.58 16.63
N GLU A 197 -11.08 -11.51 17.88
CA GLU A 197 -12.34 -10.87 18.24
C GLU A 197 -12.33 -9.37 17.89
N LYS A 198 -11.21 -8.70 18.16
CA LYS A 198 -11.01 -7.27 17.87
C LYS A 198 -10.97 -6.98 16.38
N LEU A 199 -10.54 -7.92 15.54
CA LEU A 199 -10.50 -7.79 14.08
C LEU A 199 -11.82 -8.21 13.41
N GLY A 200 -12.51 -9.20 13.97
CA GLY A 200 -13.64 -9.89 13.33
C GLY A 200 -13.25 -10.64 12.05
N SER A 201 -14.22 -11.30 11.42
CA SER A 201 -13.96 -12.08 10.21
C SER A 201 -13.69 -11.18 8.99
N PRO A 202 -12.67 -11.49 8.17
CA PRO A 202 -12.41 -10.75 6.95
C PRO A 202 -13.36 -11.18 5.83
N VAL A 203 -13.54 -10.34 4.81
CA VAL A 203 -14.51 -10.57 3.72
C VAL A 203 -13.89 -10.34 2.33
N PRO A 204 -14.49 -10.86 1.25
CA PRO A 204 -14.11 -10.48 -0.11
C PRO A 204 -14.25 -8.97 -0.32
N SER A 205 -13.32 -8.36 -1.07
CA SER A 205 -13.31 -6.92 -1.33
C SER A 205 -14.55 -6.42 -2.08
N CYS A 206 -15.18 -7.27 -2.91
CA CYS A 206 -16.42 -6.94 -3.63
C CYS A 206 -17.71 -7.23 -2.82
N SER A 207 -17.63 -7.29 -1.48
CA SER A 207 -18.80 -7.55 -0.63
C SER A 207 -19.59 -6.28 -0.34
N VAL A 208 -20.91 -6.34 -0.45
CA VAL A 208 -21.79 -5.31 0.14
C VAL A 208 -21.84 -5.53 1.65
N VAL A 209 -21.23 -4.63 2.42
CA VAL A 209 -21.10 -4.74 3.88
C VAL A 209 -22.28 -4.13 4.62
N GLY A 210 -23.14 -3.38 3.93
CA GLY A 210 -24.40 -2.87 4.48
C GLY A 210 -25.00 -1.75 3.65
N ALA A 211 -26.14 -1.25 4.11
CA ALA A 211 -26.69 0.02 3.62
C ALA A 211 -26.01 1.20 4.33
N ILE A 212 -26.00 2.36 3.68
CA ILE A 212 -25.50 3.59 4.28
C ILE A 212 -26.29 3.94 5.55
N SER A 213 -25.61 4.49 6.56
CA SER A 213 -26.26 4.93 7.79
C SER A 213 -27.36 5.95 7.51
N SER A 214 -28.46 5.82 8.26
CA SER A 214 -29.55 6.81 8.27
C SER A 214 -29.06 8.24 8.57
N TYR A 215 -27.92 8.38 9.24
CA TYR A 215 -27.24 9.67 9.43
C TYR A 215 -26.99 10.39 8.09
N TYR A 216 -26.41 9.73 7.09
CA TYR A 216 -26.11 10.35 5.79
C TYR A 216 -27.36 10.56 4.94
N VAL A 217 -28.36 9.69 5.08
CA VAL A 217 -29.68 9.87 4.46
C VAL A 217 -30.32 11.17 4.95
N GLN A 218 -30.43 11.35 6.27
CA GLN A 218 -31.09 12.51 6.86
C GLN A 218 -30.28 13.80 6.68
N ARG A 219 -28.94 13.72 6.79
CA ARG A 219 -28.07 14.90 6.77
C ARG A 219 -27.72 15.38 5.37
N TYR A 220 -27.50 14.46 4.44
CA TYR A 220 -26.95 14.78 3.11
C TYR A 220 -27.84 14.28 1.96
N GLY A 221 -29.00 13.66 2.25
CA GLY A 221 -29.96 13.26 1.22
C GLY A 221 -29.55 12.02 0.42
N PHE A 222 -28.69 11.16 0.97
CA PHE A 222 -28.41 9.86 0.35
C PHE A 222 -29.69 9.03 0.25
N LEU A 223 -29.79 8.20 -0.79
CA LEU A 223 -30.88 7.22 -0.88
C LEU A 223 -30.73 6.18 0.24
N PRO A 224 -31.83 5.77 0.92
CA PRO A 224 -31.79 4.70 1.93
C PRO A 224 -31.28 3.36 1.37
N THR A 225 -31.36 3.17 0.06
CA THR A 225 -30.89 1.98 -0.65
C THR A 225 -29.43 2.07 -1.08
N CYS A 226 -28.72 3.16 -0.77
CA CYS A 226 -27.30 3.31 -1.09
C CYS A 226 -26.49 2.24 -0.35
N GLN A 227 -25.75 1.43 -1.11
CA GLN A 227 -24.95 0.32 -0.60
C GLN A 227 -23.53 0.80 -0.28
N VAL A 228 -22.99 0.30 0.82
CA VAL A 228 -21.57 0.39 1.15
C VAL A 228 -20.93 -0.94 0.76
N VAL A 229 -20.03 -0.89 -0.22
CA VAL A 229 -19.14 -2.01 -0.56
C VAL A 229 -17.92 -1.96 0.35
N ALA A 230 -17.33 -3.10 0.71
CA ALA A 230 -16.13 -3.15 1.53
C ALA A 230 -15.03 -2.25 0.96
N PHE A 231 -14.42 -1.44 1.81
CA PHE A 231 -13.30 -0.61 1.41
C PHE A 231 -12.03 -1.47 1.38
N THR A 232 -11.04 -1.03 0.61
CA THR A 232 -9.76 -1.73 0.46
C THR A 232 -8.60 -0.73 0.51
N GLY A 233 -7.36 -1.25 0.50
CA GLY A 233 -6.15 -0.43 0.50
C GLY A 233 -6.02 0.41 -0.77
N ASP A 234 -5.24 1.49 -0.71
CA ASP A 234 -5.03 2.41 -1.83
C ASP A 234 -4.39 1.74 -3.07
N ASN A 235 -3.43 0.85 -2.84
CA ASN A 235 -2.75 0.09 -3.88
C ASN A 235 -3.68 -0.96 -4.54
N PRO A 236 -4.42 -1.79 -3.77
CA PRO A 236 -5.52 -2.60 -4.31
C PRO A 236 -6.56 -1.79 -5.10
N ALA A 237 -6.99 -0.64 -4.56
CA ALA A 237 -7.94 0.23 -5.25
C ALA A 237 -7.35 0.80 -6.56
N SER A 238 -6.06 1.11 -6.59
CA SER A 238 -5.36 1.55 -7.80
C SER A 238 -5.27 0.45 -8.84
N LEU A 239 -5.03 -0.80 -8.45
CA LEU A 239 -5.07 -1.96 -9.35
C LEU A 239 -6.45 -2.09 -10.00
N ALA A 240 -7.51 -2.00 -9.20
CA ALA A 240 -8.88 -2.03 -9.70
C ALA A 240 -9.18 -0.85 -10.63
N GLY A 241 -8.77 0.37 -10.24
CA GLY A 241 -8.95 1.59 -11.00
C GLY A 241 -8.23 1.56 -12.36
N MET A 242 -7.04 0.95 -12.40
CA MET A 242 -6.25 0.73 -13.62
C MET A 242 -6.74 -0.44 -14.47
N ARG A 243 -7.74 -1.21 -14.00
CA ARG A 243 -8.33 -2.35 -14.70
C ARG A 243 -7.28 -3.40 -15.13
N LEU A 244 -6.30 -3.68 -14.27
CA LEU A 244 -5.34 -4.76 -14.55
C LEU A 244 -6.10 -6.07 -14.64
N GLU A 245 -5.74 -6.89 -15.62
CA GLU A 245 -6.18 -8.27 -15.77
C GLU A 245 -4.98 -9.21 -15.72
N GLU A 246 -5.24 -10.50 -15.93
CA GLU A 246 -4.20 -11.51 -15.99
C GLU A 246 -3.14 -11.18 -17.06
N GLY A 247 -1.88 -11.24 -16.65
CA GLY A 247 -0.74 -10.92 -17.52
C GLY A 247 -0.37 -9.43 -17.54
N ASP A 248 -1.21 -8.56 -16.98
CA ASP A 248 -0.92 -7.13 -16.89
C ASP A 248 0.02 -6.82 -15.71
N PHE A 249 0.79 -5.75 -15.88
CA PHE A 249 1.50 -5.08 -14.81
C PHE A 249 1.34 -3.57 -14.95
N ALA A 250 1.49 -2.86 -13.84
CA ALA A 250 1.53 -1.40 -13.84
C ALA A 250 2.76 -0.91 -13.07
N VAL A 251 3.33 0.21 -13.51
CA VAL A 251 4.47 0.85 -12.84
C VAL A 251 4.05 2.26 -12.44
N SER A 252 3.93 2.50 -11.13
CA SER A 252 3.78 3.84 -10.59
C SER A 252 5.17 4.44 -10.35
N LEU A 253 5.50 5.50 -11.09
CA LEU A 253 6.79 6.19 -11.00
C LEU A 253 6.67 7.44 -10.14
N GLY A 254 7.16 7.36 -8.90
CA GLY A 254 7.06 8.42 -7.89
C GLY A 254 8.34 8.61 -7.10
N THR A 255 8.25 9.23 -5.93
CA THR A 255 9.39 9.34 -4.99
C THR A 255 9.98 7.96 -4.69
N SER A 256 9.12 6.96 -4.55
CA SER A 256 9.43 5.54 -4.71
C SER A 256 8.68 5.02 -5.93
N ASP A 257 9.26 4.02 -6.60
CA ASP A 257 8.57 3.35 -7.69
C ASP A 257 7.87 2.10 -7.15
N THR A 258 6.66 1.85 -7.64
CA THR A 258 5.86 0.69 -7.24
C THR A 258 5.43 -0.09 -8.47
N LEU A 259 5.81 -1.38 -8.52
CA LEU A 259 5.32 -2.32 -9.52
C LEU A 259 4.11 -3.06 -8.96
N PHE A 260 3.02 -3.07 -9.74
CA PHE A 260 1.80 -3.83 -9.50
C PHE A 260 1.79 -5.01 -10.46
N LEU A 261 1.53 -6.21 -9.97
CA LEU A 261 1.45 -7.43 -10.77
C LEU A 261 0.12 -8.14 -10.49
N TRP A 262 -0.54 -8.65 -11.54
CA TRP A 262 -1.57 -9.67 -11.40
C TRP A 262 -0.92 -11.05 -11.28
N LEU A 263 -1.31 -11.85 -10.28
CA LEU A 263 -0.75 -13.18 -10.05
C LEU A 263 -1.84 -14.23 -9.92
N GLN A 264 -1.77 -15.28 -10.76
CA GLN A 264 -2.61 -16.46 -10.59
C GLN A 264 -2.07 -17.36 -9.47
N GLU A 265 -0.81 -17.78 -9.61
CA GLU A 265 -0.11 -18.65 -8.67
C GLU A 265 1.02 -17.86 -8.02
N PRO A 266 0.82 -17.33 -6.80
CA PRO A 266 1.82 -16.51 -6.14
C PRO A 266 2.96 -17.37 -5.62
N MET A 267 4.18 -16.84 -5.73
CA MET A 267 5.37 -17.39 -5.08
C MET A 267 5.87 -16.38 -4.04
N PRO A 268 5.34 -16.38 -2.80
CA PRO A 268 5.80 -15.47 -1.77
C PRO A 268 7.31 -15.55 -1.59
N ALA A 269 7.97 -14.42 -1.32
CA ALA A 269 9.42 -14.32 -1.20
C ALA A 269 9.83 -13.50 0.03
N LEU A 270 11.14 -13.30 0.22
CA LEU A 270 11.65 -12.41 1.28
C LEU A 270 11.59 -10.92 0.89
N GLU A 271 11.22 -10.66 -0.35
CA GLU A 271 11.02 -9.34 -0.93
C GLU A 271 9.65 -9.27 -1.61
N GLY A 272 9.12 -8.06 -1.73
CA GLY A 272 7.79 -7.84 -2.25
C GLY A 272 6.67 -8.21 -1.28
N HIS A 273 5.46 -7.92 -1.73
CA HIS A 273 4.24 -8.17 -0.97
C HIS A 273 3.20 -8.81 -1.87
N ILE A 274 2.68 -9.97 -1.49
CA ILE A 274 1.59 -10.64 -2.19
C ILE A 274 0.32 -10.47 -1.37
N PHE A 275 -0.70 -9.89 -1.99
CA PHE A 275 -2.02 -9.67 -1.40
C PHE A 275 -3.08 -10.45 -2.17
N CYS A 276 -4.21 -10.73 -1.51
CA CYS A 276 -5.40 -11.20 -2.21
C CYS A 276 -5.84 -10.13 -3.22
N ASN A 277 -6.24 -10.53 -4.42
CA ASN A 277 -6.64 -9.58 -5.45
C ASN A 277 -8.03 -8.97 -5.10
N PRO A 278 -8.19 -7.63 -5.20
CA PRO A 278 -9.42 -6.95 -4.79
C PRO A 278 -10.58 -7.11 -5.79
N VAL A 279 -10.29 -7.43 -7.06
CA VAL A 279 -11.31 -7.59 -8.11
C VAL A 279 -11.60 -9.06 -8.44
N ASP A 280 -10.71 -9.97 -8.05
CA ASP A 280 -10.93 -11.42 -8.15
C ASP A 280 -10.43 -12.16 -6.91
N VAL A 281 -11.35 -12.72 -6.13
CA VAL A 281 -11.06 -13.41 -4.86
C VAL A 281 -10.20 -14.67 -5.01
N GLN A 282 -10.16 -15.27 -6.21
CA GLN A 282 -9.40 -16.49 -6.46
C GLN A 282 -7.91 -16.21 -6.67
N TYR A 283 -7.58 -14.99 -7.10
CA TYR A 283 -6.23 -14.60 -7.51
C TYR A 283 -5.58 -13.63 -6.53
N TYR A 284 -4.38 -13.21 -6.90
CA TYR A 284 -3.51 -12.39 -6.07
C TYR A 284 -3.01 -11.18 -6.85
N MET A 285 -2.50 -10.22 -6.10
CA MET A 285 -1.72 -9.12 -6.63
C MET A 285 -0.39 -9.05 -5.91
N ALA A 286 0.65 -8.54 -6.56
CA ALA A 286 1.90 -8.24 -5.88
C ALA A 286 2.32 -6.78 -6.02
N LEU A 287 2.99 -6.30 -4.98
CA LEU A 287 3.65 -5.00 -4.92
C LEU A 287 5.15 -5.19 -4.73
N LEU A 288 5.95 -4.63 -5.65
CA LEU A 288 7.38 -4.44 -5.44
C LEU A 288 7.65 -2.95 -5.28
N CYS A 289 8.19 -2.56 -4.13
CA CYS A 289 8.49 -1.17 -3.81
C CYS A 289 9.99 -0.91 -3.92
N PHE A 290 10.36 0.00 -4.82
CA PHE A 290 11.73 0.45 -5.03
C PHE A 290 11.92 1.83 -4.40
N LYS A 291 12.76 1.91 -3.36
CA LYS A 291 13.07 3.19 -2.71
C LYS A 291 13.70 4.21 -3.67
N ASN A 292 14.50 3.71 -4.62
CA ASN A 292 15.24 4.51 -5.59
C ASN A 292 14.36 4.89 -6.80
N GLY A 293 13.42 5.83 -6.60
CA GLY A 293 12.53 6.32 -7.66
C GLY A 293 12.97 7.66 -8.27
N SER A 294 12.08 8.65 -8.21
CA SER A 294 12.24 9.94 -8.91
C SER A 294 13.45 10.74 -8.48
N LEU A 295 13.82 10.70 -7.20
CA LEU A 295 14.97 11.46 -6.68
C LEU A 295 16.29 11.02 -7.32
N ILE A 296 16.45 9.71 -7.60
CA ILE A 296 17.62 9.20 -8.32
C ILE A 296 17.58 9.63 -9.79
N ARG A 297 16.41 9.56 -10.44
CA ARG A 297 16.26 10.04 -11.82
C ARG A 297 16.59 11.54 -11.94
N GLU A 298 16.14 12.35 -10.98
CA GLU A 298 16.44 13.78 -10.92
C GLU A 298 17.92 14.05 -10.68
N LYS A 299 18.56 13.34 -9.74
CA LYS A 299 20.00 13.46 -9.50
C LYS A 299 20.82 13.17 -10.76
N ILE A 300 20.54 12.06 -11.45
CA ILE A 300 21.26 11.70 -12.69
C ILE A 300 20.97 12.72 -13.81
N ARG A 301 19.73 13.22 -13.93
CA ARG A 301 19.40 14.30 -14.86
C ARG A 301 20.22 15.57 -14.55
N ASP A 302 20.38 15.93 -13.29
CA ASP A 302 21.12 17.12 -12.88
C ASP A 302 22.61 16.98 -13.21
N GLU A 303 23.21 15.84 -12.86
CA GLU A 303 24.63 15.53 -13.09
C GLU A 303 24.97 15.33 -14.57
N SER A 304 24.12 14.64 -15.32
CA SER A 304 24.45 14.14 -16.68
C SER A 304 23.68 14.83 -17.82
N ALA A 305 22.63 15.59 -17.50
CA ALA A 305 21.76 16.24 -18.50
C ALA A 305 21.49 17.73 -18.20
N SER A 306 22.39 18.37 -17.43
CA SER A 306 22.29 19.81 -17.06
C SER A 306 20.93 20.18 -16.44
N GLY A 307 20.34 19.27 -15.66
CA GLY A 307 19.03 19.46 -15.02
C GLY A 307 17.83 19.53 -15.97
N SER A 308 17.99 19.15 -17.24
CA SER A 308 16.93 19.23 -18.24
C SER A 308 16.40 17.85 -18.63
N TRP A 309 15.10 17.62 -18.43
CA TRP A 309 14.45 16.40 -18.91
C TRP A 309 14.52 16.26 -20.43
N ASN A 310 14.47 17.37 -21.19
CA ASN A 310 14.63 17.33 -22.65
C ASN A 310 16.02 16.82 -23.07
N LYS A 311 17.08 17.22 -22.35
CA LYS A 311 18.43 16.69 -22.61
C LYS A 311 18.55 15.23 -22.19
N PHE A 312 17.92 14.86 -21.08
CA PHE A 312 17.86 13.46 -20.61
C PHE A 312 17.20 12.56 -21.66
N SER A 313 16.06 12.98 -22.23
CA SER A 313 15.39 12.25 -23.32
C SER A 313 16.26 12.14 -24.57
N LYS A 314 16.97 13.19 -24.97
CA LYS A 314 17.90 13.14 -26.11
C LYS A 314 19.04 12.15 -25.88
N ALA A 315 19.59 12.10 -24.66
CA ALA A 315 20.63 11.14 -24.30
C ALA A 315 20.14 9.69 -24.42
N LEU A 316 18.90 9.41 -24.00
CA LEU A 316 18.29 8.10 -24.20
C LEU A 316 18.10 7.77 -25.69
N GLN A 317 17.62 8.73 -26.49
CA GLN A 317 17.41 8.54 -27.93
C GLN A 317 18.70 8.32 -28.73
N SER A 318 19.82 8.89 -28.27
CA SER A 318 21.13 8.72 -28.91
C SER A 318 21.91 7.50 -28.43
N THR A 319 21.34 6.70 -27.52
CA THR A 319 22.00 5.52 -26.95
C THR A 319 21.27 4.26 -27.39
N GLU A 320 22.01 3.32 -27.99
CA GLU A 320 21.44 2.05 -28.45
C GLU A 320 20.93 1.20 -27.28
N MET A 321 19.92 0.36 -27.55
CA MET A 321 19.39 -0.60 -26.58
C MET A 321 20.51 -1.49 -26.04
N GLY A 322 20.51 -1.71 -24.73
CA GLY A 322 21.57 -2.44 -24.03
C GLY A 322 22.81 -1.60 -23.69
N ASN A 323 22.83 -0.30 -24.03
CA ASN A 323 23.87 0.66 -23.61
C ASN A 323 25.31 0.18 -23.87
N ASN A 324 25.53 -0.52 -25.00
CA ASN A 324 26.82 -1.15 -25.35
C ASN A 324 27.41 -2.05 -24.25
N GLY A 325 26.55 -2.71 -23.45
CA GLY A 325 26.98 -3.58 -22.35
C GLY A 325 27.42 -2.85 -21.08
N ASN A 326 27.25 -1.52 -21.01
CA ASN A 326 27.52 -0.76 -19.79
C ASN A 326 26.36 -0.88 -18.81
N LEU A 327 26.64 -1.43 -17.63
CA LEU A 327 25.68 -1.60 -16.54
C LEU A 327 26.07 -0.72 -15.34
N VAL A 328 25.05 -0.22 -14.65
CA VAL A 328 25.23 0.48 -13.38
C VAL A 328 25.06 -0.52 -12.25
N ASP A 329 26.14 -0.77 -11.52
CA ASP A 329 26.12 -1.62 -10.33
C ASP A 329 25.77 -0.78 -9.09
N GLN A 330 24.63 -1.05 -8.48
CA GLN A 330 24.15 -0.35 -7.27
C GLN A 330 24.54 -1.06 -5.95
N SER A 331 25.39 -2.08 -5.99
CA SER A 331 25.83 -2.80 -4.77
C SER A 331 26.63 -1.95 -3.78
N CYS A 332 27.08 -0.74 -4.17
CA CYS A 332 27.82 0.18 -3.30
C CYS A 332 27.14 1.56 -3.20
N PRO A 333 26.45 1.88 -2.08
CA PRO A 333 25.65 3.11 -1.94
C PRO A 333 26.48 4.41 -1.85
N HIS A 334 27.80 4.33 -1.89
CA HIS A 334 28.69 5.50 -1.78
C HIS A 334 29.47 5.84 -3.04
N GLN A 335 29.50 4.96 -4.05
CA GLN A 335 30.07 5.22 -5.38
C GLN A 335 29.48 4.24 -6.42
N PRO A 336 28.52 4.65 -7.25
CA PRO A 336 28.12 3.84 -8.40
C PRO A 336 29.30 3.76 -9.38
N SER A 337 29.77 2.55 -9.66
CA SER A 337 30.82 2.31 -10.68
C SER A 337 30.17 1.72 -11.93
N ILE A 338 30.55 2.25 -13.10
CA ILE A 338 30.12 1.69 -14.39
C ILE A 338 30.98 0.45 -14.63
N LYS A 339 30.35 -0.71 -14.74
CA LYS A 339 31.02 -1.94 -15.18
C LYS A 339 30.64 -2.20 -16.64
N THR A 340 31.64 -2.28 -17.51
CA THR A 340 31.45 -2.75 -18.88
C THR A 340 31.45 -4.27 -18.88
N VAL A 341 30.33 -4.90 -19.23
CA VAL A 341 30.25 -6.34 -19.39
C VAL A 341 30.61 -6.68 -20.83
N SER A 342 31.81 -7.25 -21.05
CA SER A 342 32.17 -7.80 -22.36
C SER A 342 31.50 -9.16 -22.55
N HIS A 343 30.41 -9.22 -23.32
CA HIS A 343 29.84 -10.50 -23.76
C HIS A 343 30.79 -11.17 -24.78
N ARG A 344 31.61 -12.13 -24.32
CA ARG A 344 32.11 -13.16 -25.24
C ARG A 344 30.89 -13.98 -25.67
N HIS A 345 30.59 -13.97 -26.96
CA HIS A 345 29.57 -14.82 -27.54
C HIS A 345 29.90 -16.29 -27.24
N ALA A 346 29.18 -16.90 -26.31
CA ALA A 346 29.03 -18.35 -26.31
C ALA A 346 27.91 -18.66 -27.30
N ARG A 347 28.29 -19.00 -28.54
CA ARG A 347 27.38 -19.74 -29.43
C ARG A 347 27.13 -21.08 -28.75
N SER A 348 25.91 -21.30 -28.27
CA SER A 348 25.45 -22.62 -27.91
C SER A 348 25.06 -23.35 -29.19
N ASP A 349 26.00 -24.11 -29.75
CA ASP A 349 25.65 -25.18 -30.67
C ASP A 349 24.96 -26.27 -29.84
N LEU A 350 23.64 -26.34 -29.99
CA LEU A 350 22.82 -27.46 -29.54
C LEU A 350 23.08 -28.62 -30.51
N ASP A 351 23.96 -29.55 -30.14
CA ASP A 351 23.87 -30.94 -30.60
C ASP A 351 24.66 -31.92 -29.70
N SER A 352 23.88 -32.67 -28.91
CA SER A 352 24.13 -34.03 -28.38
C SER A 352 25.12 -34.28 -27.20
N PRO A 353 24.89 -35.36 -26.41
CA PRO A 353 25.27 -35.41 -24.99
C PRO A 353 26.47 -36.31 -24.68
N SER A 354 27.31 -35.93 -23.71
CA SER A 354 28.23 -36.88 -23.09
C SER A 354 28.43 -36.61 -21.60
N VAL A 355 28.33 -37.70 -20.84
CA VAL A 355 28.35 -37.87 -19.39
C VAL A 355 29.74 -37.55 -18.80
N GLY A 356 29.77 -36.84 -17.66
CA GLY A 356 30.98 -36.66 -16.84
C GLY A 356 30.65 -36.04 -15.47
N SER A 357 30.86 -36.82 -14.40
CA SER A 357 30.62 -36.52 -12.98
C SER A 357 31.59 -35.49 -12.37
N PRO A 358 31.26 -34.86 -11.21
CA PRO A 358 31.91 -33.63 -10.74
C PRO A 358 33.16 -33.87 -9.89
N SER A 359 34.17 -33.01 -10.04
CA SER A 359 35.31 -32.90 -9.13
C SER A 359 35.22 -31.59 -8.33
N ASN A 360 35.28 -31.72 -7.00
CA ASN A 360 35.45 -30.66 -6.03
C ASN A 360 36.68 -29.79 -6.35
N ASP A 361 36.53 -28.47 -6.29
CA ASP A 361 37.64 -27.61 -5.90
C ASP A 361 37.15 -26.38 -5.13
N SER A 362 37.60 -26.32 -3.88
CA SER A 362 37.41 -25.25 -2.90
C SER A 362 38.47 -24.17 -3.12
N GLY A 363 38.07 -23.00 -3.64
CA GLY A 363 38.94 -21.84 -3.80
C GLY A 363 38.58 -20.72 -2.81
N LEU A 364 39.29 -20.68 -1.68
CA LEU A 364 39.32 -19.57 -0.73
C LEU A 364 39.91 -18.32 -1.40
N CYS A 365 39.19 -17.20 -1.38
CA CYS A 365 39.72 -15.90 -1.80
C CYS A 365 40.32 -15.18 -0.58
N GLN A 366 41.65 -15.07 -0.54
CA GLN A 366 42.39 -14.23 0.40
C GLN A 366 42.18 -12.74 0.08
N ILE A 367 42.08 -11.93 1.13
CA ILE A 367 41.98 -10.47 1.09
C ILE A 367 43.36 -9.94 1.52
N ASP A 368 44.01 -9.16 0.66
CA ASP A 368 45.21 -8.38 1.02
C ASP A 368 44.80 -6.93 1.34
N SER A 369 45.12 -6.57 2.59
CA SER A 369 45.30 -5.25 3.27
C SER A 369 44.66 -3.98 2.69
#